data_AF-R1F6L0-F1
#
_entry.id   AF-R1F6L0-F1
#
_cell.length_a   1.000
_cell.length_b   1.000
_cell.length_c   1.000
_cell.angle_alpha   90.00
_cell.angle_beta   90.00
_cell.angle_gamma   90.00
#
_symmetry.space_group_name_H-M   'P 1'
#
loop_
_entity.id
_entity.type
_entity.pdbx_description
1 polymer ?
#
loop_
_entity_poly.entity_id
_entity_poly.type
_entity_poly.pdbx_seq_one_letter_code
_entity_poly.pdbx_strand_id
1 'polypeptide(L)'
;MLVKAAARRASCLVPRLAPVLSSIKSPRAYSTSSGDPSEAHWCDNLLTVTGPRADIAAFADANVATSPSFLPQRTPFGGLAFLASAPGPLSFQPLLPTSESGILEHDRCEEAWGCTTDARHVQMLPGQPRIKGRKSVRYEFWTGEGPPERWLQSAAAHHPRLRFDLHYLLPDVPSAFEVGYLRGQRLFRSQVSVDSWMWRHRVERDAFFAELKGLLGLPDGRLPRKRKLKPAEVEARLAARGAADDAILLLCQHLQRGARSYGRTTKLWYQTVLPEFAAWLYTPAGLRLA
;
A
#
# COMPACT_ATOMS: atom_id res chain seq x y z
N MET A 1 73.72 16.23 20.70
CA MET A 1 73.95 15.58 22.01
C MET A 1 72.76 15.91 22.89
N LEU A 2 71.87 14.94 23.14
CA LEU A 2 71.74 14.18 24.42
C LEU A 2 71.26 15.08 25.59
N VAL A 3 70.25 14.77 26.41
CA VAL A 3 69.20 13.74 26.45
C VAL A 3 68.28 14.03 27.66
N LYS A 4 66.99 13.69 27.55
CA LYS A 4 65.98 13.28 28.58
C LYS A 4 65.72 14.12 29.86
N ALA A 5 64.43 14.43 30.06
CA ALA A 5 63.54 13.88 31.13
C ALA A 5 62.09 14.25 30.76
N ALA A 6 61.08 13.37 30.55
CA ALA A 6 60.54 12.20 31.26
C ALA A 6 59.69 12.53 32.51
N ALA A 7 58.39 12.78 32.32
CA ALA A 7 57.27 12.54 33.25
C ALA A 7 55.95 12.90 32.52
N ARG A 8 54.78 12.25 32.64
CA ARG A 8 54.29 11.04 33.31
C ARG A 8 52.97 10.68 32.59
N ARG A 9 52.64 9.39 32.55
CA ARG A 9 51.41 8.79 32.00
C ARG A 9 50.14 9.35 32.66
N ALA A 10 49.10 9.54 31.86
CA ALA A 10 47.71 9.30 32.26
C ALA A 10 46.90 8.85 31.04
N SER A 11 46.71 7.54 30.94
CA SER A 11 45.65 6.93 30.13
C SER A 11 44.31 7.36 30.67
N CYS A 12 43.54 8.12 29.91
CA CYS A 12 42.13 8.33 30.18
C CYS A 12 41.33 7.48 29.19
N LEU A 13 41.01 6.26 29.64
CA LEU A 13 39.94 5.44 29.12
C LEU A 13 38.66 6.27 29.04
N VAL A 14 38.16 6.51 27.83
CA VAL A 14 36.81 7.02 27.62
C VAL A 14 35.85 5.84 27.85
N PRO A 15 34.94 5.89 28.83
CA PRO A 15 33.93 4.86 28.97
C PRO A 15 32.93 5.01 27.82
N ARG A 16 32.77 3.96 27.01
CA ARG A 16 31.63 3.79 26.12
C ARG A 16 30.37 3.69 26.99
N LEU A 17 29.68 4.81 27.16
CA LEU A 17 28.32 4.82 27.71
C LEU A 17 27.36 4.39 26.60
N ALA A 18 26.81 3.18 26.76
CA ALA A 18 25.69 2.69 25.99
C ALA A 18 24.46 3.59 26.22
N PRO A 19 23.63 3.87 25.21
CA PRO A 19 22.36 4.55 25.45
C PRO A 19 21.39 3.55 26.09
N VAL A 20 21.01 3.85 27.33
CA VAL A 20 19.83 3.31 28.02
C VAL A 20 18.60 3.81 27.28
N LEU A 21 18.00 2.96 26.44
CA LEU A 21 16.67 3.18 25.88
C LEU A 21 15.63 2.78 26.93
N SER A 22 15.20 3.74 27.75
CA SER A 22 14.04 3.60 28.61
C SER A 22 12.77 4.02 27.85
N SER A 23 11.91 3.01 27.63
CA SER A 23 10.44 3.09 27.65
C SER A 23 9.79 4.30 26.97
N ILE A 24 9.64 4.21 25.64
CA ILE A 24 8.53 4.86 24.94
C ILE A 24 7.57 3.75 24.54
N LYS A 25 6.36 3.80 25.10
CA LYS A 25 5.27 2.87 24.80
C LYS A 25 4.98 2.89 23.30
N SER A 26 5.30 1.76 22.67
CA SER A 26 5.01 1.44 21.28
C SER A 26 3.48 1.45 21.04
N PRO A 27 2.95 2.21 20.06
CA PRO A 27 1.57 2.05 19.65
C PRO A 27 1.47 0.86 18.69
N ARG A 28 0.80 -0.21 19.16
CA ARG A 28 0.32 -1.38 18.40
C ARG A 28 1.36 -2.07 17.50
N ALA A 29 2.04 -3.04 18.10
CA ALA A 29 2.47 -4.23 17.39
C ALA A 29 1.25 -4.86 16.70
N TYR A 30 1.28 -4.96 15.36
CA TYR A 30 0.49 -5.99 14.69
C TYR A 30 1.05 -7.33 15.16
N SER A 31 0.18 -8.09 15.82
CA SER A 31 0.49 -9.39 16.38
C SER A 31 0.89 -10.34 15.26
N THR A 32 2.18 -10.66 15.15
CA THR A 32 2.65 -11.85 14.45
C THR A 32 2.45 -13.05 15.37
N SER A 33 1.24 -13.62 15.36
CA SER A 33 0.90 -14.97 15.84
C SER A 33 -0.56 -15.22 15.45
N SER A 34 -0.92 -16.07 14.50
CA SER A 34 -0.53 -17.47 14.29
C SER A 34 -0.31 -17.74 12.80
N GLY A 35 0.81 -18.38 12.44
CA GLY A 35 1.05 -18.79 11.07
C GLY A 35 0.05 -19.86 10.64
N ASP A 36 -0.95 -19.45 9.86
CA ASP A 36 -1.47 -20.33 8.82
C ASP A 36 -0.35 -20.49 7.78
N PRO A 37 0.10 -21.70 7.45
CA PRO A 37 1.15 -21.93 6.46
C PRO A 37 0.73 -21.57 5.01
N SER A 38 -0.33 -20.78 4.80
CA SER A 38 -0.95 -20.54 3.50
C SER A 38 -0.74 -19.14 2.91
N GLU A 39 -0.30 -18.13 3.66
CA GLU A 39 -0.17 -16.74 3.15
C GLU A 39 0.88 -16.58 2.02
N ALA A 40 1.83 -17.52 1.92
CA ALA A 40 2.90 -17.49 0.92
C ALA A 40 2.39 -17.65 -0.54
N HIS A 41 1.18 -18.18 -0.75
CA HIS A 41 0.64 -18.47 -2.09
C HIS A 41 -0.45 -17.49 -2.54
N TRP A 42 -0.65 -16.38 -1.82
CA TRP A 42 -1.66 -15.39 -2.17
C TRP A 42 -1.09 -14.26 -3.03
N CYS A 43 -1.83 -13.94 -4.09
CA CYS A 43 -1.64 -12.76 -4.89
C CYS A 43 -2.34 -11.57 -4.21
N ASP A 44 -1.59 -10.50 -3.95
CA ASP A 44 -2.16 -9.25 -3.45
C ASP A 44 -2.65 -8.39 -4.61
N ASN A 45 -3.91 -7.98 -4.57
CA ASN A 45 -4.58 -7.29 -5.67
C ASN A 45 -5.16 -5.95 -5.21
N LEU A 46 -4.98 -4.95 -6.06
CA LEU A 46 -5.59 -3.63 -5.93
C LEU A 46 -6.25 -3.27 -7.26
N LEU A 47 -7.57 -3.41 -7.31
CA LEU A 47 -8.39 -3.07 -8.47
C LEU A 47 -8.95 -1.66 -8.33
N THR A 48 -8.63 -0.78 -9.27
CA THR A 48 -9.27 0.53 -9.39
C THR A 48 -10.27 0.51 -10.53
N VAL A 49 -11.54 0.80 -10.23
CA VAL A 49 -12.60 0.91 -11.24
C VAL A 49 -12.97 2.39 -11.39
N THR A 50 -12.90 2.91 -12.61
CA THR A 50 -13.17 4.32 -12.92
C THR A 50 -14.21 4.45 -14.03
N GLY A 51 -15.19 5.33 -13.85
CA GLY A 51 -16.21 5.58 -14.86
C GLY A 51 -17.29 6.58 -14.42
N PRO A 52 -18.40 6.65 -15.16
CA PRO A 52 -19.58 7.44 -14.76
C PRO A 52 -20.11 7.01 -13.39
N ARG A 53 -20.63 7.96 -12.61
CA ARG A 53 -21.09 7.71 -11.24
C ARG A 53 -22.15 6.60 -11.17
N ALA A 54 -23.11 6.60 -12.09
CA ALA A 54 -24.18 5.61 -12.14
C ALA A 54 -23.63 4.20 -12.44
N ASP A 55 -22.72 4.09 -13.41
CA ASP A 55 -22.12 2.81 -13.79
C ASP A 55 -21.25 2.23 -12.67
N ILE A 56 -20.53 3.07 -11.92
CA ILE A 56 -19.76 2.64 -10.74
C ILE A 56 -20.67 2.15 -9.60
N ALA A 57 -21.80 2.82 -9.37
CA ALA A 57 -22.77 2.38 -8.37
C ALA A 57 -23.37 1.02 -8.78
N ALA A 58 -23.84 0.90 -10.02
CA ALA A 58 -24.38 -0.35 -10.55
C ALA A 58 -23.35 -1.49 -10.52
N PHE A 59 -22.08 -1.23 -10.84
CA PHE A 59 -21.01 -2.22 -10.73
C PHE A 59 -20.78 -2.65 -9.28
N ALA A 60 -20.72 -1.70 -8.35
CA ALA A 60 -20.55 -2.01 -6.93
C ALA A 60 -21.71 -2.85 -6.42
N ASP A 61 -22.96 -2.48 -6.74
CA ASP A 61 -24.17 -3.20 -6.32
C ASP A 61 -24.23 -4.62 -6.92
N ALA A 62 -23.83 -4.79 -8.18
CA ALA A 62 -23.87 -6.08 -8.88
C ALA A 62 -22.76 -7.06 -8.45
N ASN A 63 -21.65 -6.56 -7.91
CA ASN A 63 -20.51 -7.38 -7.50
C ASN A 63 -20.36 -7.50 -5.97
N VAL A 64 -21.37 -7.06 -5.22
CA VAL A 64 -21.54 -7.50 -3.83
C VAL A 64 -21.83 -9.00 -3.87
N ALA A 65 -21.04 -9.80 -3.17
CA ALA A 65 -21.36 -11.19 -2.93
C ALA A 65 -22.78 -11.24 -2.36
N THR A 66 -23.68 -11.88 -3.09
CA THR A 66 -24.95 -12.39 -2.59
C THR A 66 -24.63 -13.52 -1.62
N SER A 67 -23.96 -13.20 -0.51
CA SER A 67 -23.91 -14.08 0.64
C SER A 67 -25.19 -13.77 1.41
N PRO A 68 -26.22 -14.63 1.36
CA PRO A 68 -27.32 -14.46 2.26
C PRO A 68 -26.79 -14.77 3.65
N SER A 69 -26.43 -13.74 4.40
CA SER A 69 -26.23 -13.87 5.84
C SER A 69 -27.59 -14.22 6.47
N PHE A 70 -27.96 -15.49 6.42
CA PHE A 70 -29.13 -16.07 7.08
C PHE A 70 -28.93 -16.22 8.60
N LEU A 71 -27.79 -15.77 9.14
CA LEU A 71 -27.58 -15.74 10.58
C LEU A 71 -27.91 -14.35 11.12
N PRO A 72 -28.96 -14.21 11.95
CA PRO A 72 -29.27 -12.95 12.60
C PRO A 72 -28.11 -12.57 13.52
N GLN A 73 -27.39 -11.51 13.18
CA GLN A 73 -26.42 -10.93 14.10
C GLN A 73 -27.17 -10.21 15.22
N ARG A 74 -27.01 -10.70 16.45
CA ARG A 74 -27.53 -10.06 17.65
C ARG A 74 -26.80 -8.74 17.87
N THR A 75 -27.54 -7.64 17.83
CA THR A 75 -27.07 -6.36 18.37
C THR A 75 -26.99 -6.44 19.90
N PRO A 76 -26.11 -5.66 20.55
CA PRO A 76 -25.99 -5.61 22.02
C PRO A 76 -27.27 -5.13 22.74
N PHE A 77 -28.33 -4.78 22.00
CA PHE A 77 -29.63 -4.35 22.52
C PHE A 77 -30.81 -5.25 22.11
N GLY A 78 -30.54 -6.50 21.68
CA GLY A 78 -31.59 -7.53 21.56
C GLY A 78 -32.60 -7.32 20.42
N GLY A 79 -32.38 -6.37 19.51
CA GLY A 79 -33.21 -6.16 18.32
C GLY A 79 -32.66 -6.86 17.08
N LEU A 80 -33.54 -7.49 16.31
CA LEU A 80 -33.28 -7.91 14.92
C LEU A 80 -33.29 -6.66 14.03
N ALA A 81 -32.14 -6.03 13.84
CA ALA A 81 -31.97 -4.99 12.84
C ALA A 81 -31.31 -5.59 11.60
N PHE A 82 -31.95 -5.44 10.44
CA PHE A 82 -31.24 -5.45 9.15
C PHE A 82 -30.34 -4.22 9.13
N LEU A 83 -29.15 -4.31 9.76
CA LEU A 83 -28.13 -3.31 9.59
C LEU A 83 -27.79 -3.30 8.10
N ALA A 84 -28.01 -2.16 7.45
CA ALA A 84 -27.60 -1.91 6.07
C ALA A 84 -26.17 -2.44 5.92
N SER A 85 -26.05 -3.50 5.13
CA SER A 85 -24.84 -4.31 5.08
C SER A 85 -23.67 -3.38 4.78
N ALA A 86 -22.53 -3.63 5.42
CA ALA A 86 -21.27 -3.20 4.83
C ALA A 86 -21.32 -3.50 3.32
N PRO A 87 -20.76 -2.63 2.45
CA PRO A 87 -20.68 -2.93 1.03
C PRO A 87 -20.11 -4.35 0.90
N GLY A 88 -20.93 -5.27 0.40
CA GLY A 88 -20.58 -6.68 0.44
C GLY A 88 -19.35 -6.97 -0.42
N PRO A 89 -18.68 -8.10 -0.17
CA PRO A 89 -17.36 -8.35 -0.75
C PRO A 89 -17.46 -8.46 -2.28
N LEU A 90 -16.45 -7.94 -2.99
CA LEU A 90 -16.25 -8.22 -4.41
C LEU A 90 -16.25 -9.75 -4.58
N SER A 91 -17.14 -10.28 -5.41
CA SER A 91 -17.14 -11.71 -5.77
C SER A 91 -17.05 -11.86 -7.27
N PHE A 92 -16.29 -12.85 -7.71
CA PHE A 92 -16.16 -13.24 -9.11
C PHE A 92 -17.23 -14.23 -9.54
N GLN A 93 -17.92 -14.87 -8.58
CA GLN A 93 -18.99 -15.84 -8.83
C GLN A 93 -20.15 -15.32 -9.69
N PRO A 94 -20.61 -14.05 -9.59
CA PRO A 94 -21.72 -13.56 -10.41
C PRO A 94 -21.47 -13.62 -11.91
N LEU A 95 -20.21 -13.73 -12.36
CA LEU A 95 -19.87 -13.85 -13.78
C LEU A 95 -19.79 -15.31 -14.28
N LEU A 96 -20.10 -16.30 -13.43
CA LEU A 96 -20.09 -17.71 -13.81
C LEU A 96 -21.47 -18.36 -13.71
N PRO A 97 -21.74 -19.38 -14.56
CA PRO A 97 -22.82 -20.32 -14.30
C PRO A 97 -22.53 -21.01 -12.95
N THR A 98 -23.47 -20.91 -12.00
CA THR A 98 -23.38 -21.66 -10.74
C THR A 98 -23.37 -23.16 -11.03
N SER A 99 -22.38 -23.89 -10.51
CA SER A 99 -22.45 -25.35 -10.48
C SER A 99 -23.57 -25.77 -9.51
N GLU A 100 -24.22 -26.91 -9.76
CA GLU A 100 -25.26 -27.45 -8.87
C GLU A 100 -24.77 -27.69 -7.43
N SER A 101 -23.45 -27.82 -7.25
CA SER A 101 -22.79 -27.96 -5.94
C SER A 101 -22.35 -26.64 -5.30
N GLY A 102 -22.39 -25.51 -6.02
CA GLY A 102 -21.91 -24.20 -5.55
C GLY A 102 -20.39 -24.10 -5.33
N ILE A 103 -19.66 -25.20 -5.53
CA ILE A 103 -18.20 -25.28 -5.42
C ILE A 103 -17.66 -25.44 -6.85
N LEU A 104 -16.89 -24.44 -7.28
CA LEU A 104 -16.12 -24.54 -8.52
C LEU A 104 -14.80 -25.24 -8.22
N GLU A 105 -14.48 -26.25 -9.03
CA GLU A 105 -13.17 -26.92 -8.99
C GLU A 105 -12.05 -25.93 -9.31
N HIS A 106 -10.89 -26.12 -8.68
CA HIS A 106 -9.69 -25.25 -8.80
C HIS A 106 -9.37 -24.87 -10.25
N ASP A 107 -9.31 -25.85 -11.14
CA ASP A 107 -8.99 -25.67 -12.57
C ASP A 107 -10.05 -24.83 -13.30
N ARG A 108 -11.33 -24.97 -12.92
CA ARG A 108 -12.42 -24.18 -13.52
C ARG A 108 -12.35 -22.72 -13.08
N CYS A 109 -11.98 -22.47 -11.83
CA CYS A 109 -11.73 -21.11 -11.33
C CYS A 109 -10.56 -20.48 -12.09
N GLU A 110 -9.45 -21.19 -12.27
CA GLU A 110 -8.31 -20.68 -13.02
C GLU A 110 -8.67 -20.40 -14.49
N GLU A 111 -9.43 -21.30 -15.13
CA GLU A 111 -9.87 -21.10 -16.51
C GLU A 111 -10.78 -19.89 -16.66
N ALA A 112 -11.72 -19.70 -15.73
CA ALA A 112 -12.70 -18.63 -15.76
C ALA A 112 -12.12 -17.27 -15.34
N TRP A 113 -11.40 -17.24 -14.24
CA TRP A 113 -10.99 -16.01 -13.55
C TRP A 113 -9.54 -15.66 -13.82
N GLY A 114 -8.69 -16.65 -14.07
CA GLY A 114 -7.23 -16.52 -14.10
C GLY A 114 -6.58 -16.71 -12.73
N CYS A 115 -7.36 -17.09 -11.71
CA CYS A 115 -6.92 -17.37 -10.36
C CYS A 115 -7.76 -18.48 -9.74
N THR A 116 -7.25 -19.12 -8.70
CA THR A 116 -7.78 -20.40 -8.22
C THR A 116 -8.84 -20.26 -7.14
N THR A 117 -8.97 -19.05 -6.59
CA THR A 117 -9.97 -18.73 -5.57
C THR A 117 -10.74 -17.47 -5.95
N ASP A 118 -11.93 -17.33 -5.38
CA ASP A 118 -12.62 -16.04 -5.35
C ASP A 118 -11.83 -15.03 -4.49
N ALA A 119 -12.21 -13.76 -4.57
CA ALA A 119 -11.59 -12.68 -3.80
C ALA A 119 -11.81 -12.88 -2.28
N ARG A 120 -10.71 -12.79 -1.52
CA ARG A 120 -10.72 -12.83 -0.04
C ARG A 120 -10.27 -11.50 0.54
N HIS A 121 -10.64 -11.26 1.80
CA HIS A 121 -10.28 -10.05 2.55
C HIS A 121 -10.58 -8.75 1.79
N VAL A 122 -11.74 -8.72 1.10
CA VAL A 122 -12.09 -7.58 0.25
C VAL A 122 -12.34 -6.34 1.09
N GLN A 123 -11.58 -5.29 0.81
CA GLN A 123 -11.80 -3.95 1.33
C GLN A 123 -12.11 -2.99 0.19
N MET A 124 -13.25 -2.31 0.28
CA MET A 124 -13.63 -1.26 -0.67
C MET A 124 -13.27 0.12 -0.10
N LEU A 125 -12.49 0.89 -0.86
CA LEU A 125 -11.99 2.21 -0.51
C LEU A 125 -12.41 3.24 -1.57
N PRO A 126 -12.55 4.52 -1.18
CA PRO A 126 -12.75 5.58 -2.16
C PRO A 126 -11.53 5.65 -3.10
N GLY A 127 -11.78 5.62 -4.41
CA GLY A 127 -10.75 5.84 -5.41
C GLY A 127 -10.64 7.32 -5.78
N GLN A 128 -9.49 7.72 -6.32
CA GLN A 128 -9.29 9.08 -6.82
C GLN A 128 -9.62 9.15 -8.33
N PRO A 129 -10.68 9.86 -8.73
CA PRO A 129 -11.02 9.98 -10.14
C PRO A 129 -9.98 10.83 -10.87
N ARG A 130 -9.37 10.28 -11.92
CA ARG A 130 -8.40 11.01 -12.77
C ARG A 130 -9.02 12.16 -13.58
N ILE A 131 -10.35 12.20 -13.69
CA ILE A 131 -11.08 13.14 -14.55
C ILE A 131 -12.31 13.67 -13.80
N LYS A 132 -12.52 15.00 -13.86
CA LYS A 132 -13.69 15.68 -13.26
C LYS A 132 -15.00 15.08 -13.81
N GLY A 133 -15.93 14.77 -12.91
CA GLY A 133 -17.22 14.17 -13.25
C GLY A 133 -17.21 12.64 -13.36
N ARG A 134 -16.06 11.99 -13.19
CA ARG A 134 -15.99 10.52 -13.01
C ARG A 134 -15.93 10.17 -11.53
N LYS A 135 -16.40 8.97 -11.21
CA LYS A 135 -16.21 8.33 -9.90
C LYS A 135 -15.15 7.25 -10.05
N SER A 136 -14.39 7.04 -8.98
CA SER A 136 -13.44 5.94 -8.86
C SER A 136 -13.71 5.21 -7.56
N VAL A 137 -13.61 3.88 -7.59
CA VAL A 137 -13.61 3.00 -6.42
C VAL A 137 -12.38 2.12 -6.47
N ARG A 138 -11.83 1.78 -5.31
CA ARG A 138 -10.67 0.91 -5.16
C ARG A 138 -11.07 -0.31 -4.35
N TYR A 139 -10.73 -1.50 -4.83
CA TYR A 139 -10.90 -2.76 -4.12
C TYR A 139 -9.51 -3.33 -3.83
N GLU A 140 -9.27 -3.67 -2.58
CA GLU A 140 -8.09 -4.40 -2.14
C GLU A 140 -8.53 -5.78 -1.70
N PHE A 141 -7.89 -6.83 -2.20
CA PHE A 141 -8.29 -8.21 -1.95
C PHE A 141 -7.16 -9.18 -2.29
N TRP A 142 -7.31 -10.43 -1.86
CA TRP A 142 -6.37 -11.50 -2.16
C TRP A 142 -7.01 -12.59 -3.02
N THR A 143 -6.21 -13.20 -3.89
CA THR A 143 -6.59 -14.36 -4.71
C THR A 143 -5.51 -15.44 -4.65
N GLY A 144 -5.90 -16.70 -4.80
CA GLY A 144 -4.94 -17.80 -4.86
C GLY A 144 -4.16 -17.82 -6.18
N GLU A 145 -2.84 -18.03 -6.06
CA GLU A 145 -1.88 -18.39 -7.14
C GLU A 145 -1.71 -17.39 -8.29
N GLY A 146 -2.59 -16.41 -8.48
CA GLY A 146 -2.51 -15.43 -9.55
C GLY A 146 -3.58 -14.35 -9.52
N PRO A 147 -3.48 -13.32 -10.38
CA PRO A 147 -4.46 -12.25 -10.50
C PRO A 147 -5.69 -12.68 -11.32
N PRO A 148 -6.87 -12.11 -11.07
CA PRO A 148 -8.10 -12.43 -11.79
C PRO A 148 -8.17 -11.74 -13.18
N GLU A 149 -7.13 -11.86 -14.02
CA GLU A 149 -7.04 -11.15 -15.30
C GLU A 149 -8.12 -11.56 -16.31
N ARG A 150 -8.52 -12.84 -16.35
CA ARG A 150 -9.58 -13.31 -17.27
C ARG A 150 -10.95 -12.79 -16.84
N TRP A 151 -11.22 -12.81 -15.53
CA TRP A 151 -12.42 -12.21 -14.98
C TRP A 151 -12.48 -10.71 -15.29
N LEU A 152 -11.36 -9.98 -15.15
CA LEU A 152 -11.30 -8.55 -15.48
C LEU A 152 -11.61 -8.26 -16.93
N GLN A 153 -11.11 -9.10 -17.85
CA GLN A 153 -11.43 -8.98 -19.26
C GLN A 153 -12.95 -9.12 -19.48
N SER A 154 -13.58 -10.13 -18.89
CA SER A 154 -15.03 -10.33 -18.97
C SER A 154 -15.80 -9.18 -18.33
N ALA A 155 -15.42 -8.74 -17.13
CA ALA A 155 -16.05 -7.60 -16.46
C ALA A 155 -15.97 -6.32 -17.30
N ALA A 156 -14.82 -6.05 -17.93
CA ALA A 156 -14.65 -4.91 -18.81
C ALA A 156 -15.52 -5.00 -20.08
N ALA A 157 -15.83 -6.20 -20.57
CA ALA A 157 -16.74 -6.40 -21.69
C ALA A 157 -18.20 -6.10 -21.31
N HIS A 158 -18.65 -6.56 -20.14
CA HIS A 158 -20.00 -6.32 -19.62
C HIS A 158 -20.23 -4.87 -19.20
N HIS A 159 -19.17 -4.16 -18.80
CA HIS A 159 -19.22 -2.76 -18.38
C HIS A 159 -18.38 -1.85 -19.30
N PRO A 160 -18.83 -1.60 -20.56
CA PRO A 160 -18.01 -0.94 -21.59
C PRO A 160 -17.69 0.54 -21.33
N ARG A 161 -18.34 1.15 -20.33
CA ARG A 161 -18.11 2.54 -19.88
C ARG A 161 -17.19 2.63 -18.67
N LEU A 162 -16.86 1.49 -18.05
CA LEU A 162 -15.95 1.38 -16.92
C LEU A 162 -14.56 0.97 -17.40
N ARG A 163 -13.55 1.58 -16.80
CA ARG A 163 -12.15 1.21 -16.93
C ARG A 163 -11.72 0.49 -15.66
N PHE A 164 -10.98 -0.60 -15.83
CA PHE A 164 -10.48 -1.44 -14.77
C PHE A 164 -8.96 -1.41 -14.80
N ASP A 165 -8.32 -0.89 -13.76
CA ASP A 165 -6.87 -0.89 -13.62
C ASP A 165 -6.51 -1.76 -12.41
N LEU A 166 -5.97 -2.95 -12.66
CA LEU A 166 -5.53 -3.88 -11.62
C LEU A 166 -4.03 -3.73 -11.42
N HIS A 167 -3.63 -3.53 -10.17
CA HIS A 167 -2.25 -3.67 -9.76
C HIS A 167 -2.15 -4.89 -8.87
N TYR A 168 -1.14 -5.74 -9.10
CA TYR A 168 -1.01 -6.97 -8.33
C TYR A 168 0.44 -7.33 -8.04
N LEU A 169 0.63 -8.05 -6.95
CA LEU A 169 1.89 -8.62 -6.51
C LEU A 169 1.74 -10.14 -6.41
N LEU A 170 2.48 -10.85 -7.26
CA LEU A 170 2.45 -12.31 -7.26
C LEU A 170 3.16 -12.87 -6.01
N PRO A 171 2.71 -14.04 -5.53
CA PRO A 171 3.47 -14.80 -4.54
C PRO A 171 4.84 -15.17 -5.13
N ASP A 172 5.89 -15.15 -4.30
CA ASP A 172 7.25 -15.60 -4.62
C ASP A 172 7.99 -14.89 -5.77
N VAL A 173 7.36 -13.94 -6.46
CA VAL A 173 7.99 -13.14 -7.52
C VAL A 173 8.38 -11.76 -6.97
N PRO A 174 9.64 -11.31 -7.13
CA PRO A 174 10.08 -9.98 -6.70
C PRO A 174 9.65 -8.91 -7.71
N SER A 175 8.42 -8.96 -8.20
CA SER A 175 7.88 -8.02 -9.20
C SER A 175 6.39 -7.81 -8.99
N ALA A 176 5.98 -6.56 -9.15
CA ALA A 176 4.59 -6.17 -9.20
C ALA A 176 4.21 -5.84 -10.64
N PHE A 177 2.92 -5.89 -10.94
CA PHE A 177 2.39 -5.66 -12.27
C PHE A 177 1.21 -4.71 -12.22
N GLU A 178 1.01 -4.00 -13.32
CA GLU A 178 -0.17 -3.18 -13.56
C GLU A 178 -0.76 -3.60 -14.92
N VAL A 179 -2.07 -3.80 -14.95
CA VAL A 179 -2.81 -4.15 -16.16
C VAL A 179 -4.10 -3.34 -16.22
N GLY A 180 -4.41 -2.81 -17.40
CA GLY A 180 -5.62 -2.02 -17.63
C GLY A 180 -6.54 -2.68 -18.64
N TYR A 181 -7.84 -2.63 -18.39
CA TYR A 181 -8.89 -3.13 -19.27
C TYR A 181 -9.99 -2.08 -19.49
N LEU A 182 -10.53 -2.06 -20.71
CA LEU A 182 -11.70 -1.27 -21.10
C LEU A 182 -12.41 -1.99 -22.25
N ARG A 183 -13.74 -2.15 -22.16
CA ARG A 183 -14.55 -2.81 -23.21
C ARG A 183 -14.05 -4.22 -23.57
N GLY A 184 -13.57 -4.96 -22.57
CA GLY A 184 -13.04 -6.32 -22.76
C GLY A 184 -11.67 -6.40 -23.45
N GLN A 185 -11.03 -5.25 -23.71
CA GLN A 185 -9.71 -5.19 -24.31
C GLN A 185 -8.67 -4.77 -23.27
N ARG A 186 -7.52 -5.44 -23.29
CA ARG A 186 -6.35 -5.06 -22.49
C ARG A 186 -5.71 -3.82 -23.12
N LEU A 187 -5.68 -2.73 -22.38
CA LEU A 187 -5.08 -1.46 -22.78
C LEU A 187 -3.55 -1.49 -22.64
N PHE A 188 -3.06 -2.05 -21.54
CA PHE A 188 -1.63 -2.15 -21.26
C PHE A 188 -1.37 -3.25 -20.23
N ARG A 189 -0.11 -3.72 -20.19
CA ARG A 189 0.45 -4.54 -19.12
C ARG A 189 1.88 -4.08 -18.90
N SER A 190 2.22 -3.72 -17.67
CA SER A 190 3.57 -3.25 -17.31
C SER A 190 4.05 -3.90 -16.03
N GLN A 191 5.33 -4.25 -16.00
CA GLN A 191 6.02 -4.67 -14.79
C GLN A 191 6.56 -3.43 -14.06
N VAL A 192 6.37 -3.38 -12.75
CA VAL A 192 6.86 -2.32 -11.87
C VAL A 192 7.65 -2.92 -10.71
N SER A 193 8.59 -2.14 -10.15
CA SER A 193 9.31 -2.61 -8.97
C SER A 193 8.37 -2.68 -7.77
N VAL A 194 8.54 -3.73 -6.96
CA VAL A 194 7.74 -3.92 -5.73
C VAL A 194 7.83 -2.71 -4.82
N ASP A 195 9.02 -2.14 -4.64
CA ASP A 195 9.20 -0.96 -3.78
C ASP A 195 8.40 0.25 -4.28
N SER A 196 8.36 0.48 -5.60
CA SER A 196 7.56 1.56 -6.19
C SER A 196 6.07 1.30 -6.05
N TRP A 197 5.66 0.04 -6.18
CA TRP A 197 4.27 -0.38 -5.99
C TRP A 197 3.83 -0.15 -4.54
N MET A 198 4.62 -0.64 -3.57
CA MET A 198 4.38 -0.45 -2.15
C MET A 198 4.32 1.04 -1.78
N TRP A 199 5.29 1.84 -2.25
CA TRP A 199 5.29 3.30 -2.04
C TRP A 199 4.01 3.97 -2.54
N ARG A 200 3.51 3.59 -3.72
CA ARG A 200 2.32 4.21 -4.32
C ARG A 200 1.01 3.77 -3.68
N HIS A 201 0.94 2.53 -3.20
CA HIS A 201 -0.33 1.88 -2.89
C HIS A 201 -0.50 1.48 -1.43
N ARG A 202 0.59 1.20 -0.71
CA ARG A 202 0.58 0.68 0.66
C ARG A 202 1.15 1.66 1.69
N VAL A 203 1.98 2.62 1.27
CA VAL A 203 2.54 3.62 2.18
C VAL A 203 1.61 4.80 2.34
N GLU A 204 1.18 5.07 3.57
CA GLU A 204 0.50 6.30 3.97
C GLU A 204 1.47 7.49 3.93
N ARG A 205 1.63 8.10 2.75
CA ARG A 205 2.65 9.11 2.46
C ARG A 205 2.61 10.31 3.39
N ASP A 206 1.43 10.77 3.78
CA ASP A 206 1.29 11.92 4.69
C ASP A 206 1.84 11.62 6.09
N ALA A 207 1.58 10.42 6.62
CA ALA A 207 2.12 9.98 7.90
C ALA A 207 3.64 9.81 7.82
N PHE A 208 4.13 9.11 6.78
CA PHE A 208 5.56 8.94 6.53
C PHE A 208 6.29 10.29 6.42
N PHE A 209 5.74 11.25 5.66
CA PHE A 209 6.34 12.57 5.52
C PHE A 209 6.29 13.41 6.80
N ALA A 210 5.29 13.21 7.67
CA ALA A 210 5.27 13.83 8.99
C ALA A 210 6.41 13.32 9.87
N GLU A 211 6.66 12.01 9.87
CA GLU A 211 7.77 11.39 10.60
C GLU A 211 9.13 11.83 10.05
N LEU A 212 9.29 11.80 8.72
CA LEU A 212 10.51 12.25 8.03
C LEU A 212 10.81 13.73 8.29
N LYS A 213 9.78 14.58 8.39
CA LYS A 213 9.93 15.98 8.78
C LYS A 213 10.45 16.11 10.23
N GLY A 214 10.12 15.18 11.11
CA GLY A 214 10.69 15.11 12.47
C GLY A 214 12.22 14.98 12.45
N LEU A 215 12.77 14.17 11.53
CA LEU A 215 14.23 14.00 11.38
C LEU A 215 14.94 15.29 10.94
N LEU A 216 14.26 16.15 10.18
CA LEU A 216 14.78 17.49 9.84
C LEU A 216 14.85 18.43 11.04
N GLY A 217 14.19 18.11 12.17
CA GLY A 217 14.16 18.95 13.37
C GLY A 217 13.46 20.29 13.17
N LEU A 218 12.45 20.35 12.29
CA LEU A 218 11.66 21.57 12.03
C LEU A 218 10.60 21.76 13.13
N PRO A 219 10.73 22.73 14.06
CA PRO A 219 9.97 22.72 15.31
C PRO A 219 8.45 22.84 15.15
N ASP A 220 7.91 23.76 14.34
CA ASP A 220 6.44 23.98 14.32
C ASP A 220 5.89 24.50 12.98
N GLY A 221 6.29 23.86 11.88
CA GLY A 221 5.47 23.91 10.66
C GLY A 221 5.94 24.87 9.56
N ARG A 222 6.15 24.23 8.40
CA ARG A 222 6.39 24.76 7.04
C ARG A 222 7.60 25.67 6.88
N LEU A 223 8.36 25.39 5.84
CA LEU A 223 9.40 26.28 5.37
C LEU A 223 8.76 27.53 4.74
N PRO A 224 9.29 28.73 5.01
CA PRO A 224 8.75 29.97 4.45
C PRO A 224 8.73 29.90 2.91
N ARG A 225 7.60 30.29 2.31
CA ARG A 225 7.27 30.18 0.88
C ARG A 225 8.26 30.84 -0.09
N LYS A 226 9.20 31.65 0.41
CA LYS A 226 10.05 32.51 -0.43
C LYS A 226 11.10 31.73 -1.23
N ARG A 227 11.44 30.50 -0.84
CA ARG A 227 12.32 29.63 -1.62
C ARG A 227 11.99 28.15 -1.39
N LYS A 228 11.48 27.46 -2.41
CA LYS A 228 11.28 26.02 -2.38
C LYS A 228 12.63 25.34 -2.19
N LEU A 229 12.76 24.54 -1.13
CA LEU A 229 13.91 23.67 -0.92
C LEU A 229 13.99 22.68 -2.08
N LYS A 230 15.15 22.61 -2.71
CA LYS A 230 15.43 21.56 -3.70
C LYS A 230 15.68 20.23 -2.96
N PRO A 231 15.47 19.08 -3.62
CA PRO A 231 15.81 17.76 -3.05
C PRO A 231 17.22 17.71 -2.44
N ALA A 232 18.21 18.27 -3.13
CA ALA A 232 19.60 18.35 -2.64
C ALA A 232 19.76 19.19 -1.35
N GLU A 233 18.96 20.24 -1.17
CA GLU A 233 19.01 21.06 0.05
C GLU A 233 18.34 20.35 1.24
N VAL A 234 17.33 19.52 0.98
CA VAL A 234 16.72 18.65 2.00
C VAL A 234 17.70 17.56 2.44
N GLU A 235 18.36 16.91 1.47
CA GLU A 235 19.39 15.91 1.73
C GLU A 235 20.56 16.49 2.54
N ALA A 236 21.09 17.66 2.14
CA ALA A 236 22.18 18.31 2.86
C ALA A 236 21.82 18.61 4.32
N ARG A 237 20.55 18.95 4.60
CA ARG A 237 20.05 19.16 5.97
C ARG A 237 19.95 17.87 6.77
N LEU A 238 19.50 16.77 6.14
CA LEU A 238 19.49 15.46 6.79
C LEU A 238 20.93 15.01 7.11
N ALA A 239 21.85 15.18 6.16
CA ALA A 239 23.26 14.85 6.33
C ALA A 239 23.93 15.68 7.44
N ALA A 240 23.69 17.00 7.49
CA ALA A 240 24.21 17.88 8.53
C ALA A 240 23.74 17.51 9.95
N ARG A 241 22.61 16.80 10.04
CA ARG A 241 22.05 16.28 11.31
C ARG A 241 22.42 14.82 11.59
N GLY A 242 23.16 14.17 10.71
CA GLY A 242 23.48 12.74 10.82
C GLY A 242 22.28 11.81 10.60
N ALA A 243 21.18 12.31 10.00
CA ALA A 243 19.90 11.58 9.86
C ALA A 243 19.61 11.11 8.42
N ALA A 244 20.61 11.15 7.53
CA ALA A 244 20.43 10.74 6.13
C ALA A 244 20.14 9.25 5.99
N ASP A 245 20.90 8.40 6.70
CA ASP A 245 20.67 6.96 6.70
C ASP A 245 19.38 6.59 7.45
N ASP A 246 19.07 7.29 8.55
CA ASP A 246 17.83 7.09 9.32
C ASP A 246 16.58 7.34 8.46
N ALA A 247 16.63 8.31 7.55
CA ALA A 247 15.53 8.58 6.63
C ALA A 247 15.28 7.43 5.64
N ILE A 248 16.35 6.79 5.14
CA ILE A 248 16.26 5.63 4.24
C ILE A 248 15.82 4.39 5.03
N LEU A 249 16.31 4.22 6.27
CA LEU A 249 15.87 3.15 7.16
C LEU A 249 14.39 3.28 7.52
N LEU A 250 13.90 4.50 7.77
CA LEU A 250 12.48 4.77 7.96
C LEU A 250 11.68 4.31 6.73
N LEU A 251 12.13 4.65 5.52
CA LEU A 251 11.47 4.19 4.29
C LEU A 251 11.45 2.65 4.20
N CYS A 252 12.56 1.97 4.51
CA CYS A 252 12.61 0.51 4.56
C CYS A 252 11.56 -0.07 5.53
N GLN A 253 11.35 0.55 6.69
CA GLN A 253 10.38 0.10 7.68
C GLN A 253 8.93 0.21 7.15
N HIS A 254 8.59 1.32 6.50
CA HIS A 254 7.25 1.52 5.92
C HIS A 254 6.95 0.59 4.73
N LEU A 255 7.97 0.11 4.03
CA LEU A 255 7.79 -0.88 2.96
C LEU A 255 7.59 -2.32 3.49
N GLN A 256 7.67 -2.55 4.81
CA GLN A 256 7.26 -3.76 5.55
C GLN A 256 7.60 -5.12 4.92
N ARG A 257 8.76 -5.25 4.28
CA ARG A 257 9.37 -6.56 4.01
C ARG A 257 10.81 -6.55 4.49
N GLY A 258 11.06 -7.36 5.52
CA GLY A 258 12.31 -7.39 6.28
C GLY A 258 13.56 -7.43 5.40
N ALA A 259 14.52 -6.58 5.79
CA ALA A 259 15.95 -6.73 5.51
C ALA A 259 16.36 -7.11 4.08
N ARG A 260 15.75 -6.59 3.01
CA ARG A 260 16.29 -6.81 1.66
C ARG A 260 16.32 -5.56 0.81
N SER A 261 17.55 -5.10 0.62
CA SER A 261 18.04 -4.15 -0.36
C SER A 261 17.89 -2.68 -0.02
N TYR A 262 18.62 -2.24 1.01
CA TYR A 262 18.95 -0.83 1.26
C TYR A 262 19.26 -0.09 -0.05
N GLY A 263 20.09 -0.68 -0.93
CA GLY A 263 20.43 -0.07 -2.23
C GLY A 263 19.26 0.15 -3.22
N ARG A 264 18.21 -0.69 -3.20
CA ARG A 264 17.01 -0.46 -4.03
C ARG A 264 16.14 0.62 -3.42
N THR A 265 15.99 0.61 -2.09
CA THR A 265 15.31 1.66 -1.34
C THR A 265 16.02 3.00 -1.50
N THR A 266 17.36 3.04 -1.54
CA THR A 266 18.15 4.23 -1.83
C THR A 266 17.82 4.79 -3.22
N LYS A 267 17.70 3.93 -4.24
CA LYS A 267 17.28 4.36 -5.57
C LYS A 267 15.88 4.97 -5.57
N LEU A 268 14.91 4.30 -4.93
CA LEU A 268 13.55 4.81 -4.77
C LEU A 268 13.52 6.14 -4.00
N TRP A 269 14.34 6.23 -2.95
CA TRP A 269 14.50 7.43 -2.12
C TRP A 269 14.87 8.63 -2.96
N TYR A 270 15.97 8.54 -3.73
CA TYR A 270 16.46 9.66 -4.51
C TYR A 270 15.62 9.99 -5.73
N GLN A 271 15.05 8.98 -6.39
CA GLN A 271 14.32 9.19 -7.64
C GLN A 271 12.87 9.64 -7.42
N THR A 272 12.26 9.24 -6.31
CA THR A 272 10.81 9.41 -6.10
C THR A 272 10.51 10.08 -4.76
N VAL A 273 10.94 9.48 -3.65
CA VAL A 273 10.47 9.88 -2.30
C VAL A 273 10.98 11.25 -1.89
N LEU A 274 12.27 11.53 -2.09
CA LEU A 274 12.88 12.81 -1.73
C LEU A 274 12.31 13.97 -2.55
N PRO A 275 12.15 13.87 -3.89
CA PRO A 275 11.40 14.85 -4.68
C PRO A 275 9.96 15.07 -4.21
N GLU A 276 9.21 14.00 -3.95
CA GLU A 276 7.83 14.09 -3.46
C GLU A 276 7.77 14.77 -2.09
N PHE A 277 8.67 14.42 -1.18
CA PHE A 277 8.76 15.04 0.14
C PHE A 277 9.10 16.52 0.07
N ALA A 278 10.09 16.88 -0.76
CA ALA A 278 10.47 18.27 -0.99
C ALA A 278 9.27 19.08 -1.51
N ALA A 279 8.45 18.52 -2.40
CA ALA A 279 7.21 19.15 -2.85
C ALA A 279 6.16 19.24 -1.72
N TRP A 280 5.97 18.15 -0.97
CA TRP A 280 4.99 18.03 0.11
C TRP A 280 5.17 19.08 1.21
N LEU A 281 6.42 19.45 1.53
CA LEU A 281 6.75 20.49 2.51
C LEU A 281 6.11 21.86 2.20
N TYR A 282 5.73 22.11 0.94
CA TYR A 282 5.11 23.36 0.49
C TYR A 282 3.62 23.24 0.17
N THR A 283 3.04 22.04 0.16
CA THR A 283 1.63 21.83 -0.18
C THR A 283 0.72 22.40 0.92
N PRO A 284 -0.17 23.37 0.62
CA PRO A 284 -1.11 23.93 1.60
C PRO A 284 -2.03 22.85 2.18
N ALA A 285 -2.39 22.96 3.46
CA ALA A 285 -3.21 21.96 4.16
C ALA A 285 -4.56 21.72 3.46
N GLY A 286 -5.14 22.75 2.83
CA GLY A 286 -6.41 22.66 2.11
C GLY A 286 -6.35 22.16 0.67
N LEU A 287 -5.15 21.88 0.12
CA LEU A 287 -4.97 21.27 -1.21
C LEU A 287 -4.63 19.76 -1.12
N ARG A 288 -4.61 19.20 0.09
CA ARG A 288 -4.30 17.79 0.35
C ARG A 288 -5.51 16.86 0.24
N LEU A 289 -6.69 17.41 -0.09
CA LEU A 289 -7.90 16.68 -0.42
C LEU A 289 -8.35 17.09 -1.82
N ALA A 290 -7.86 16.38 -2.83
CA ALA A 290 -8.44 16.28 -4.16
C ALA A 290 -8.07 14.94 -4.77
#